data_AF-A0A9D4NA05-F1
#
_entry.id   AF-A0A9D4NA05-F1
#
_cell.length_a   1.000
_cell.length_b   1.000
_cell.length_c   1.000
_cell.angle_alpha   90.00
_cell.angle_beta   90.00
_cell.angle_gamma   90.00
#
_symmetry.space_group_name_H-M   'P 1'
#
loop_
_entity.id
_entity.type
_entity.pdbx_description
1 polymer ?
#
loop_
_entity_poly.entity_id
_entity_poly.type
_entity_poly.pdbx_seq_one_letter_code
_entity_poly.pdbx_strand_id
1 'polypeptide(L)'
;MTYHYCIVSLLLQAGIATENLSLALEPEAAALYCRYLPMEKVVDSAGKASIESFAPGKRYLVLDAGGLYMFFAKSITVKHKTNRTIVN
;
A
#
# COMPACT_ATOMS: atom_id res chain seq x y z
N MET A 1 -13.83 15.15 16.39
CA MET A 1 -13.91 15.83 15.07
C MET A 1 -12.76 16.80 14.80
N THR A 2 -11.88 17.13 15.77
CA THR A 2 -10.89 18.23 15.67
C THR A 2 -9.54 17.86 15.01
N TYR A 3 -9.04 16.64 15.16
CA TYR A 3 -7.71 16.25 14.65
C TYR A 3 -7.60 16.22 13.13
N HIS A 4 -8.67 15.86 12.43
CA HIS A 4 -8.68 15.77 10.97
C HIS A 4 -8.53 17.13 10.29
N TYR A 5 -9.10 18.19 10.87
CA TYR A 5 -8.98 19.55 10.34
C TYR A 5 -7.58 20.14 10.53
N CYS A 6 -6.83 19.71 11.55
CA CYS A 6 -5.49 20.20 11.83
C CYS A 6 -4.51 19.79 10.72
N ILE A 7 -4.51 18.51 10.35
CA ILE A 7 -3.61 17.99 9.29
C ILE A 7 -3.88 18.68 7.96
N VAL A 8 -5.15 18.77 7.53
CA VAL A 8 -5.48 19.41 6.25
C VAL A 8 -5.07 20.89 6.23
N SER A 9 -5.28 21.61 7.34
CA SER A 9 -4.88 23.02 7.46
C SER A 9 -3.37 23.21 7.35
N LEU A 10 -2.57 22.34 7.98
CA LEU A 10 -1.10 22.38 7.89
C LEU A 10 -0.62 22.13 6.46
N LEU A 11 -1.24 21.19 5.74
CA LEU A 11 -0.89 20.89 4.35
C LEU A 11 -1.18 22.06 3.42
N LEU A 12 -2.32 22.75 3.62
CA LEU A 12 -2.66 23.98 2.90
C LEU A 12 -1.66 25.10 3.17
N GLN A 13 -1.27 25.30 4.43
CA GLN A 13 -0.28 26.30 4.81
C GLN A 13 1.11 26.00 4.20
N ALA A 14 1.44 24.71 4.04
CA ALA A 14 2.65 24.27 3.33
C ALA A 14 2.56 24.42 1.80
N GLY A 15 1.42 24.88 1.25
CA GLY A 15 1.22 25.07 -0.18
C GLY A 15 0.99 23.78 -0.97
N ILE A 16 0.60 22.69 -0.31
CA ILE A 16 0.31 21.42 -0.97
C ILE A 16 -1.08 21.51 -1.62
N ALA A 17 -1.10 21.35 -2.95
CA ALA A 17 -2.30 21.43 -3.75
C ALA A 17 -3.28 20.28 -3.41
N THR A 18 -4.54 20.61 -3.18
CA THR A 18 -5.53 19.67 -2.63
C THR A 18 -6.07 18.70 -3.67
N GLU A 19 -5.96 19.03 -4.96
CA GLU A 19 -6.47 18.22 -6.08
C GLU A 19 -5.80 16.85 -6.20
N ASN A 20 -4.59 16.68 -5.64
CA ASN A 20 -3.83 15.43 -5.65
C ASN A 20 -3.63 14.84 -4.25
N LEU A 21 -4.30 15.38 -3.23
CA LEU A 21 -4.12 14.97 -1.85
C LEU A 21 -5.13 13.89 -1.45
N SER A 22 -4.62 12.79 -0.90
CA SER A 22 -5.44 11.74 -0.28
C SER A 22 -4.88 11.44 1.11
N LEU A 23 -5.75 11.40 2.11
CA LEU A 23 -5.41 10.94 3.44
C LEU A 23 -5.73 9.44 3.54
N ALA A 24 -4.78 8.68 4.03
CA ALA A 24 -4.90 7.25 4.31
C ALA A 24 -4.29 6.99 5.68
N LEU A 25 -4.72 5.93 6.39
CA LEU A 25 -3.92 5.49 7.54
C LEU A 25 -2.63 4.85 6.99
N GLU A 26 -1.63 4.78 7.86
CA GLU A 26 -0.33 4.19 7.56
C GLU A 26 -0.44 2.80 6.91
N PRO A 27 -1.24 1.84 7.43
CA PRO A 27 -1.36 0.54 6.79
C PRO A 27 -2.00 0.57 5.40
N GLU A 28 -2.96 1.45 5.10
CA GLU A 28 -3.55 1.55 3.75
C GLU A 28 -2.55 2.14 2.74
N ALA A 29 -1.74 3.12 3.16
CA ALA A 29 -0.69 3.68 2.31
C ALA A 29 0.38 2.64 1.99
N ALA A 30 0.86 1.90 3.00
CA ALA A 30 1.80 0.80 2.83
C ALA A 30 1.23 -0.31 1.93
N ALA A 31 -0.04 -0.66 2.10
CA ALA A 31 -0.70 -1.65 1.26
C ALA A 31 -0.75 -1.27 -0.22
N LEU A 32 -1.07 0.00 -0.52
CA LEU A 32 -1.05 0.55 -1.88
C LEU A 32 0.36 0.47 -2.46
N TYR A 33 1.38 0.87 -1.71
CA TYR A 33 2.77 0.80 -2.13
C TYR A 33 3.22 -0.63 -2.46
N CYS A 34 2.91 -1.60 -1.59
CA CYS A 34 3.20 -3.03 -1.81
C CYS A 34 2.48 -3.60 -3.04
N ARG A 35 1.33 -3.03 -3.44
CA ARG A 35 0.64 -3.43 -4.67
C ARG A 35 1.35 -2.91 -5.93
N TYR A 36 1.94 -1.72 -5.89
CA TYR A 36 2.59 -1.10 -7.04
C TYR A 36 4.04 -1.55 -7.23
N LEU A 37 4.71 -2.01 -6.18
CA LEU A 37 6.05 -2.60 -6.26
C LEU A 37 5.96 -4.13 -6.27
N PRO A 38 6.09 -4.77 -7.45
CA PRO A 38 6.18 -6.22 -7.53
C PRO A 38 7.59 -6.62 -7.09
N MET A 39 7.81 -6.74 -5.79
CA MET A 39 8.99 -7.41 -5.25
C MET A 39 8.59 -8.48 -4.24
N GLU A 40 7.92 -9.52 -4.72
CA GLU A 40 7.95 -10.80 -4.02
C GLU A 40 9.32 -11.43 -4.31
N LYS A 41 10.23 -11.40 -3.34
CA LYS A 41 11.46 -12.19 -3.43
C LYS A 41 11.09 -13.64 -3.15
N VAL A 42 10.69 -14.37 -4.18
CA VAL A 42 10.33 -15.78 -4.08
C VAL A 42 11.62 -16.58 -4.04
N VAL A 43 11.89 -17.24 -2.92
CA VAL A 43 12.99 -18.21 -2.83
C VAL A 43 12.40 -19.57 -3.18
N ASP A 44 12.83 -20.14 -4.29
CA ASP A 44 12.42 -21.49 -4.67
C ASP A 44 13.03 -22.55 -3.74
N SER A 45 12.58 -23.79 -3.87
CA SER A 45 13.08 -24.92 -3.08
C SER A 45 14.58 -25.21 -3.31
N ALA A 46 15.20 -24.61 -4.34
CA ALA A 46 16.62 -24.70 -4.64
C ALA A 46 17.43 -23.50 -4.11
N GLY A 47 16.79 -22.58 -3.38
CA GLY A 47 17.44 -21.40 -2.79
C GLY A 47 17.65 -20.24 -3.75
N LYS A 48 17.08 -20.29 -4.97
CA LYS A 48 17.19 -19.21 -5.95
C LYS A 48 16.09 -18.18 -5.69
N ALA A 49 16.50 -16.92 -5.56
CA ALA A 49 15.58 -15.80 -5.40
C ALA A 49 15.16 -15.24 -6.78
N SER A 50 13.87 -15.27 -7.11
CA SER A 50 13.26 -14.48 -8.20
C SER A 50 12.49 -13.29 -7.63
N ILE A 51 12.37 -12.24 -8.43
CA ILE A 51 11.49 -11.10 -8.13
C ILE A 51 10.21 -11.31 -8.93
N GLU A 52 9.11 -11.59 -8.24
CA GLU A 52 7.80 -11.84 -8.85
C GLU A 52 6.74 -10.85 -8.34
N SER A 53 5.70 -10.64 -9.14
CA SER A 53 4.51 -9.91 -8.72
C SER A 53 3.62 -10.81 -7.86
N PHE A 54 3.02 -10.26 -6.80
CA PHE A 54 2.08 -11.00 -5.95
C PHE A 54 1.01 -11.74 -6.76
N ALA A 55 0.95 -13.06 -6.59
CA ALA A 55 -0.05 -13.87 -7.28
C ALA A 55 -1.48 -13.50 -6.83
N PRO A 56 -2.48 -13.53 -7.74
CA PRO A 56 -3.88 -13.30 -7.39
C PRO A 56 -4.36 -14.23 -6.27
N GLY A 57 -5.18 -13.71 -5.35
CA GLY A 57 -5.71 -14.48 -4.23
C GLY A 57 -4.74 -14.70 -3.07
N LYS A 58 -3.49 -14.24 -3.18
CA LYS A 58 -2.57 -14.17 -2.04
C LYS A 58 -3.03 -13.08 -1.07
N ARG A 59 -2.76 -13.35 0.20
CA ARG A 59 -3.04 -12.45 1.33
C ARG A 59 -1.72 -12.08 1.98
N TYR A 60 -1.55 -10.81 2.30
CA TYR A 60 -0.38 -10.31 3.01
C TYR A 60 -0.81 -9.47 4.22
N LEU A 61 0.10 -9.39 5.21
CA LEU A 61 -0.04 -8.62 6.43
C LEU A 61 0.89 -7.41 6.33
N VAL A 62 0.37 -6.23 6.63
CA VAL A 62 1.21 -5.04 6.84
C VAL A 62 1.42 -4.90 8.35
N LEU A 63 2.69 -4.90 8.74
CA LEU A 63 3.14 -4.71 10.11
C LEU A 63 3.94 -3.42 10.18
N ASP A 64 3.39 -2.41 10.85
CA ASP A 64 4.11 -1.19 11.18
C ASP A 64 4.47 -1.22 12.66
N ALA A 65 5.77 -1.26 12.94
CA ALA A 65 6.34 -1.32 14.28
C ALA A 65 7.28 -0.13 14.53
N GLY A 66 6.96 1.04 13.98
CA GLY A 66 7.68 2.28 14.24
C GLY A 66 7.31 2.98 15.55
N GLY A 67 8.23 3.78 16.10
CA GLY A 67 7.96 4.74 17.17
C GLY A 67 7.40 4.12 18.47
N LEU A 68 6.30 4.70 18.98
CA LEU A 68 5.65 4.33 20.24
C LEU A 68 4.47 3.37 20.06
N TYR A 69 3.96 3.20 18.84
CA TYR A 69 2.73 2.47 18.56
C TYR A 69 2.98 1.41 17.51
N MET A 70 2.54 0.19 17.79
CA MET A 70 2.57 -0.89 16.81
C MET A 70 1.19 -1.01 16.15
N PHE A 71 1.12 -0.81 14.84
CA PHE A 71 -0.10 -0.92 14.06
C PHE A 71 -0.11 -2.23 13.26
N PHE A 72 -1.21 -2.97 13.40
CA PHE A 72 -1.48 -4.18 12.62
C PHE A 72 -2.75 -3.97 11.81
N ALA A 73 -2.63 -4.08 10.49
CA ALA A 73 -3.80 -4.11 9.62
C ALA A 73 -4.08 -5.52 9.11
N LYS A 74 -5.32 -5.98 9.29
CA LYS A 74 -5.73 -7.34 8.93
C LYS A 74 -5.56 -7.61 7.43
N SER A 75 -5.33 -8.89 7.12
CA SER A 75 -4.98 -9.44 5.81
C SER A 75 -5.61 -8.72 4.61
N ILE A 76 -4.75 -8.19 3.73
CA ILE A 76 -5.15 -7.53 2.50
C ILE A 76 -5.10 -8.57 1.38
N THR A 77 -6.18 -8.69 0.62
CA THR A 77 -6.26 -9.63 -0.50
C THR A 77 -5.89 -8.92 -1.79
N VAL A 78 -4.90 -9.43 -2.50
CA VAL A 78 -4.51 -8.91 -3.81
C VAL A 78 -5.57 -9.31 -4.84
N LYS A 79 -6.32 -8.32 -5.34
CA LYS A 79 -7.22 -8.47 -6.48
C LYS A 79 -6.54 -7.89 -7.73
N HIS A 80 -6.26 -8.71 -8.72
CA HIS A 80 -5.77 -8.22 -10.01
C HIS A 80 -6.92 -7.54 -10.75
N LYS A 81 -6.70 -6.32 -11.27
CA LYS A 81 -7.63 -5.72 -12.24
C LYS A 81 -7.19 -6.24 -13.59
N THR A 82 -7.88 -7.24 -14.13
CA THR A 82 -7.65 -7.72 -15.49
C THR A 82 -7.83 -6.53 -16.43
N ASN A 83 -6.74 -6.05 -17.03
CA ASN A 83 -6.86 -5.19 -18.20
C ASN A 83 -7.56 -6.03 -19.27
N ARG A 84 -8.85 -5.77 -19.49
CA ARG A 84 -9.47 -6.14 -20.76
C ARG A 84 -8.72 -5.37 -21.83
N THR A 85 -7.77 -6.03 -22.47
CA THR A 85 -7.27 -5.61 -23.78
C THR A 85 -8.50 -5.53 -24.68
N ILE A 86 -8.97 -4.33 -25.00
CA ILE A 86 -9.86 -4.13 -26.12
C ILE A 86 -8.96 -4.36 -27.34
N VAL A 87 -8.95 -5.59 -27.83
CA VAL A 87 -8.51 -5.88 -29.18
C VAL A 87 -9.56 -5.25 -30.09
N ASN A 88 -9.13 -4.32 -30.94
CA ASN A 88 -9.87 -3.86 -32.10
C ASN A 88 -8.95 -4.03 -33.31
#